data_AF-A0A9W6F189-F1
#
_entry.id   AF-A0A9W6F189-F1
#
_cell.length_a   1.000
_cell.length_b   1.000
_cell.length_c   1.000
_cell.angle_alpha   90.00
_cell.angle_beta   90.00
_cell.angle_gamma   90.00
#
_symmetry.space_group_name_H-M   'P 1'
#
loop_
_entity.id
_entity.type
_entity.pdbx_description
1 polymer ?
#
loop_
_entity_poly.entity_id
_entity_poly.type
_entity_poly.pdbx_seq_one_letter_code
_entity_poly.pdbx_strand_id
1 'polypeptide(L)'
;MHLCVNIQGYGAYLAVLYSMLALLMVNVAMCVWVAWCFKEHKFPVVWPIKILRVFSSLFFQAFDVTSLNLLQLGFSCRFTGPAKPHLHFILFPEYSCMTTPHIVHAVVSALCLVLFVSIALLLNMAEVEVNPLSRRPLALGHSGADVWTFGIKVLLTLVNVFIGWRRVEAAVYLCLTLSLAYLTLKWNSNLVEWMNYVKGGVSVTTVWSSSVLMMLVFHSGGDSAEAKKWSDKMTVLLLVGLAPAFATGALISWAGIRYKITSALKAVKNPKNLPLIDAYSMIDEPRDVEVAARCCRVWKDSATLDPVAVNNAHQIIKAGVEMFPNCAYMVLLHGNFMIDVLGISQTGSRRIEDARNLNPSLMCRFIMFVRQQQATQNAAQSSVNSGSRMDLLGYVEYQRKQRMVVRLHREALQAMCSFWKVLESHTISFTRLSTALGKIESSVSQAQRAYQVVLQSYGNNPKLVFLYGKFLQTVKNDPWHAAAYISEAERLEELQAGQESGPLMPDGTPLSRMDDLTTAVLVIDTAGDVQMVRMMN
;
A
#
# COMPACT_ATOMS: atom_id res chain seq x y z
N MET A 1 -7.15 20.77 18.83
CA MET A 1 -6.09 20.57 19.85
C MET A 1 -5.69 21.89 20.53
N HIS A 2 -5.32 22.94 19.79
CA HIS A 2 -5.00 24.27 20.37
C HIS A 2 -6.08 24.82 21.32
N LEU A 3 -7.38 24.66 21.00
CA LEU A 3 -8.46 25.10 21.88
C LEU A 3 -8.49 24.34 23.23
N CYS A 4 -8.34 23.01 23.23
CA CYS A 4 -8.38 22.22 24.47
C CYS A 4 -7.21 22.52 25.40
N VAL A 5 -6.01 22.70 24.84
CA VAL A 5 -4.80 23.04 25.61
C VAL A 5 -4.92 24.43 26.23
N ASN A 6 -5.52 25.38 25.51
CA ASN A 6 -5.73 26.73 26.00
C ASN A 6 -6.69 26.77 27.22
N ILE A 7 -7.66 25.86 27.28
CA ILE A 7 -8.67 25.81 28.36
C ILE A 7 -8.10 25.16 29.64
N GLN A 8 -7.17 24.22 29.53
CA GLN A 8 -6.65 23.44 30.67
C GLN A 8 -5.35 23.98 31.29
N GLY A 9 -4.75 25.02 30.71
CA GLY A 9 -3.57 25.71 31.25
C GLY A 9 -2.21 25.06 30.93
N TYR A 10 -1.14 25.68 31.43
CA TYR A 10 0.26 25.33 31.12
C TYR A 10 0.67 23.90 31.50
N GLY A 11 0.12 23.36 32.60
CA GLY A 11 0.41 22.00 33.04
C GLY A 11 -0.11 20.92 32.08
N ALA A 12 -1.29 21.13 31.50
CA ALA A 12 -1.86 20.21 30.51
C ALA A 12 -1.03 20.18 29.21
N TYR A 13 -0.54 21.35 28.78
CA TYR A 13 0.40 21.46 27.67
C TYR A 13 1.65 20.61 27.90
N LEU A 14 2.29 20.74 29.08
CA LEU A 14 3.47 19.97 29.45
C LEU A 14 3.21 18.46 29.44
N ALA A 15 2.10 18.01 30.03
CA ALA A 15 1.73 16.61 30.06
C ALA A 15 1.62 16.01 28.64
N VAL A 16 0.97 16.74 27.73
CA VAL A 16 0.80 16.30 26.35
C VAL A 16 2.14 16.30 25.60
N LEU A 17 2.99 17.32 25.76
CA LEU A 17 4.32 17.37 25.15
C LEU A 17 5.17 16.17 25.58
N TYR A 18 5.27 15.90 26.88
CA TYR A 18 6.07 14.80 27.41
C TYR A 18 5.49 13.43 27.06
N SER A 19 4.17 13.29 26.95
CA SER A 19 3.55 12.07 26.44
C SER A 19 3.97 11.77 24.99
N MET A 20 3.98 12.80 24.13
CA MET A 20 4.42 12.66 22.74
C MET A 20 5.92 12.34 22.65
N LEU A 21 6.73 12.95 23.51
CA LEU A 21 8.16 12.68 23.60
C LEU A 21 8.43 11.23 24.02
N ALA A 22 7.72 10.73 25.04
CA ALA A 22 7.84 9.35 25.48
C ALA A 22 7.48 8.37 24.36
N LEU A 23 6.39 8.65 23.63
CA LEU A 23 5.99 7.85 22.47
C LEU A 23 7.03 7.86 21.34
N LEU A 24 7.65 9.01 21.06
CA LEU A 24 8.72 9.12 20.06
C LEU A 24 9.95 8.30 20.48
N MET A 25 10.35 8.36 21.75
CA MET A 25 11.49 7.60 22.26
C MET A 25 11.24 6.09 22.22
N VAL A 26 10.02 5.65 22.56
CA VAL A 26 9.60 4.25 22.41
C VAL A 26 9.67 3.81 20.94
N ASN A 27 9.26 4.66 20.00
CA ASN A 27 9.36 4.36 18.58
C ASN A 27 10.82 4.18 18.13
N VAL A 28 11.73 5.06 18.57
CA VAL A 28 13.16 4.94 18.28
C VAL A 28 13.73 3.65 18.85
N ALA A 29 13.42 3.31 20.10
CA ALA A 29 13.85 2.07 20.73
C ALA A 29 13.37 0.83 19.95
N MET A 30 12.11 0.84 19.50
CA MET A 30 11.54 -0.23 18.67
C MET A 30 12.21 -0.31 17.29
N CYS A 31 12.53 0.83 16.66
CA CYS A 31 13.28 0.84 15.41
C CYS A 31 14.68 0.22 15.57
N VAL A 32 15.41 0.58 16.64
CA VAL A 32 16.73 0.03 16.95
C VAL A 32 16.65 -1.48 17.21
N TRP A 33 15.65 -1.92 17.97
CA TRP A 33 15.40 -3.33 18.23
C TRP A 33 15.14 -4.12 16.94
N VAL A 34 14.24 -3.61 16.09
CA VAL A 34 13.93 -4.27 14.80
C VAL A 34 15.17 -4.32 13.90
N ALA A 35 15.95 -3.24 13.84
CA ALA A 35 17.20 -3.20 13.09
C ALA A 35 18.22 -4.24 13.61
N TRP A 36 18.31 -4.41 14.93
CA TRP A 36 19.14 -5.44 15.55
C TRP A 36 18.67 -6.86 15.18
N CYS A 37 17.36 -7.13 15.24
CA CYS A 37 16.81 -8.42 14.82
C CYS A 37 17.08 -8.74 13.35
N PHE A 38 17.01 -7.74 12.47
CA PHE A 38 17.38 -7.90 11.05
C PHE A 38 18.86 -8.25 10.87
N LYS A 39 19.75 -7.63 11.66
CA LYS A 39 21.19 -7.91 11.63
C LYS A 39 21.52 -9.33 12.09
N GLU A 40 20.88 -9.80 13.15
CA GLU A 40 21.13 -11.14 13.72
C GLU A 40 20.41 -12.26 12.97
N HIS A 41 19.58 -11.95 11.96
CA HIS A 41 18.72 -12.89 11.23
C HIS A 41 17.81 -13.76 12.12
N LYS A 42 17.63 -13.38 13.39
CA LYS A 42 16.80 -14.06 14.38
C LYS A 42 15.62 -13.16 14.73
N PHE A 43 14.41 -13.63 14.43
CA PHE A 43 13.17 -12.96 14.82
C PHE A 43 12.53 -13.71 15.98
N PRO A 44 12.85 -13.36 17.24
CA PRO A 44 12.26 -14.03 18.39
C PRO A 44 10.76 -13.74 18.50
N VAL A 45 10.30 -12.55 18.08
CA VAL A 45 8.89 -12.16 18.16
C VAL A 45 8.50 -11.18 17.04
N VAL A 46 7.31 -11.34 16.46
CA VAL A 46 6.83 -10.57 15.28
C VAL A 46 5.97 -9.35 15.67
N TRP A 47 5.47 -9.27 16.91
CA TRP A 47 4.61 -8.15 17.35
C TRP A 47 5.27 -6.77 17.30
N PRO A 48 6.59 -6.58 17.56
CA PRO A 48 7.19 -5.24 17.52
C PRO A 48 7.07 -4.60 16.13
N ILE A 49 7.17 -5.41 15.07
CA ILE A 49 7.01 -4.95 13.69
C ILE A 49 5.57 -4.51 13.41
N LYS A 50 4.58 -5.25 13.94
CA LYS A 50 3.15 -4.88 13.80
C LYS A 50 2.86 -3.56 14.51
N ILE A 51 3.33 -3.41 15.75
CA ILE A 51 3.13 -2.19 16.54
C ILE A 51 3.84 -1.00 15.89
N LEU A 52 5.08 -1.19 15.43
CA LEU A 52 5.81 -0.14 14.72
C LEU A 52 5.05 0.33 13.47
N ARG A 53 4.47 -0.60 12.69
CA ARG A 53 3.69 -0.24 11.50
C ARG A 53 2.44 0.56 11.84
N VAL A 54 1.69 0.14 12.86
CA VAL A 54 0.49 0.86 13.30
C VAL A 54 0.86 2.24 13.82
N PHE A 55 1.87 2.32 14.68
CA PHE A 55 2.36 3.58 15.22
C PHE A 55 2.83 4.52 14.11
N SER A 56 3.63 4.02 13.17
CA SER A 56 4.14 4.84 12.08
C SER A 56 3.05 5.34 11.16
N SER A 57 2.06 4.51 10.84
CA SER A 57 0.92 4.94 10.05
C SER A 57 0.07 5.99 10.76
N LEU A 58 -0.12 5.85 12.08
CA LEU A 58 -0.94 6.80 12.83
C LEU A 58 -0.22 8.13 13.08
N PHE A 59 1.00 8.11 13.61
CA PHE A 59 1.72 9.33 14.03
C PHE A 59 2.46 10.03 12.89
N PHE A 60 3.09 9.27 11.98
CA PHE A 60 3.89 9.86 10.91
C PHE A 60 3.14 10.04 9.58
N GLN A 61 2.01 9.37 9.36
CA GLN A 61 1.18 9.55 8.16
C GLN A 61 -0.15 10.27 8.44
N ALA A 62 -0.95 9.78 9.40
CA ALA A 62 -2.30 10.31 9.62
C ALA A 62 -2.32 11.61 10.45
N PHE A 63 -1.51 11.68 11.51
CA PHE A 63 -1.43 12.83 12.41
C PHE A 63 -0.08 13.57 12.31
N ASP A 64 0.53 13.57 11.12
CA ASP A 64 1.82 14.21 10.84
C ASP A 64 1.79 15.72 11.17
N VAL A 65 0.82 16.46 10.63
CA VAL A 65 0.66 17.89 10.84
C VAL A 65 0.31 18.22 12.30
N THR A 66 -0.51 17.38 12.94
CA THR A 66 -0.88 17.59 14.35
C THR A 66 0.33 17.40 15.27
N SER A 67 1.13 16.36 15.02
CA SER A 67 2.37 16.08 15.75
C SER A 67 3.40 17.19 15.56
N LEU A 68 3.56 17.68 14.32
CA LEU A 68 4.44 18.82 14.02
C LEU A 68 4.01 20.08 14.78
N ASN A 69 2.73 20.45 14.72
CA ASN A 69 2.21 21.62 15.43
C ASN A 69 2.39 21.50 16.95
N LEU A 70 2.22 20.30 17.51
CA LEU A 70 2.43 20.04 18.94
C LEU A 70 3.89 20.24 19.37
N LEU A 71 4.83 19.72 18.58
CA LEU A 71 6.27 19.89 18.85
C LEU A 71 6.75 21.32 18.55
N GLN A 72 6.08 22.04 17.67
CA GLN A 72 6.37 23.44 17.39
C GLN A 72 5.86 24.38 18.48
N LEU A 73 4.75 24.02 19.13
CA LEU A 73 4.21 24.80 20.24
C LEU A 73 5.27 25.10 21.29
N GLY A 74 6.18 24.18 21.59
CA GLY A 74 7.18 24.38 22.65
C GLY A 74 8.23 25.45 22.42
N PHE A 75 8.46 25.88 21.19
CA PHE A 75 9.36 27.00 20.89
C PHE A 75 8.65 28.12 20.11
N SER A 76 7.31 28.11 20.07
CA SER A 76 6.50 29.13 19.43
C SER A 76 6.46 30.41 20.27
N CYS A 77 7.53 31.20 20.12
CA CYS A 77 7.71 32.48 20.79
C CYS A 77 7.48 33.61 19.80
N ARG A 78 7.06 34.77 20.30
CA ARG A 78 6.93 35.96 19.46
C ARG A 78 8.31 36.53 19.11
N PHE A 79 8.94 35.95 18.09
CA PHE A 79 10.26 36.36 17.59
C PHE A 79 10.19 37.63 16.74
N THR A 80 9.21 37.70 15.83
CA THR A 80 9.03 38.81 14.88
C THR A 80 7.60 39.37 14.96
N GLY A 81 7.37 40.56 14.42
CA GLY A 81 6.05 41.18 14.32
C GLY A 81 5.88 42.51 15.09
N PRO A 82 4.74 43.19 14.93
CA PRO A 82 4.53 44.54 15.46
C PRO A 82 4.15 44.59 16.94
N ALA A 83 3.74 43.46 17.54
CA ALA A 83 3.21 43.40 18.90
C ALA A 83 4.33 43.16 19.94
N LYS A 84 4.55 44.13 20.84
CA LYS A 84 5.44 44.02 22.00
C LYS A 84 4.68 43.45 23.22
N PRO A 85 5.34 42.79 24.19
CA PRO A 85 6.76 42.44 24.25
C PRO A 85 7.14 41.24 23.35
N HIS A 86 8.39 41.24 22.89
CA HIS A 86 8.99 40.11 22.15
C HIS A 86 9.42 39.00 23.12
N LEU A 87 9.72 37.80 22.60
CA LEU A 87 10.23 36.64 23.37
C LEU A 87 9.27 36.11 24.45
N HIS A 88 7.98 36.41 24.33
CA HIS A 88 6.94 35.80 25.16
C HIS A 88 6.23 34.69 24.39
N PHE A 89 5.75 33.71 25.14
CA PHE A 89 5.03 32.57 24.59
C PHE A 89 3.69 33.00 23.99
N ILE A 90 3.36 32.53 22.78
CA ILE A 90 2.17 33.02 22.06
C ILE A 90 0.87 32.57 22.75
N LEU A 91 0.83 31.36 23.30
CA LEU A 91 -0.37 30.80 23.93
C LEU A 91 -0.58 31.30 25.36
N PHE A 92 0.52 31.47 26.13
CA PHE A 92 0.50 31.95 27.51
C PHE A 92 1.49 33.12 27.66
N PRO A 93 1.05 34.37 27.38
CA PRO A 93 1.94 35.53 27.37
C PRO A 93 2.54 35.87 28.75
N GLU A 94 2.11 35.20 29.82
CA GLU A 94 2.66 35.29 31.17
C GLU A 94 4.05 34.67 31.30
N TYR A 95 4.42 33.72 30.42
CA TYR A 95 5.72 33.05 30.44
C TYR A 95 6.66 33.62 29.38
N SER A 96 7.87 34.01 29.81
CA SER A 96 8.96 34.40 28.92
C SER A 96 9.69 33.16 28.39
N CYS A 97 9.98 33.16 27.10
CA CYS A 97 10.61 32.03 26.44
C CYS A 97 12.08 31.82 26.84
N MET A 98 12.73 32.86 27.33
CA MET A 98 14.14 32.84 27.72
C MET A 98 14.34 32.51 29.20
N THR A 99 13.25 32.46 29.99
CA THR A 99 13.32 32.16 31.43
C THR A 99 13.16 30.67 31.69
N THR A 100 13.91 30.15 32.65
CA THR A 100 13.68 28.82 33.23
C THR A 100 12.34 28.83 33.98
N PRO A 101 11.50 27.79 33.87
CA PRO A 101 11.77 26.46 33.27
C PRO A 101 11.46 26.32 31.77
N HIS A 102 10.83 27.31 31.12
CA HIS A 102 10.31 27.16 29.75
C HIS A 102 11.39 26.91 28.69
N ILE A 103 12.56 27.54 28.84
CA ILE A 103 13.68 27.37 27.91
C ILE A 103 14.11 25.89 27.76
N VAL A 104 14.04 25.10 28.84
CA VAL A 104 14.36 23.67 28.80
C VAL A 104 13.36 22.91 27.94
N HIS A 105 12.06 23.19 28.13
CA HIS A 105 11.01 22.57 27.33
C HIS A 105 11.10 22.98 25.85
N ALA A 106 11.47 24.23 25.57
CA ALA A 106 11.67 24.71 24.20
C ALA A 106 12.82 23.99 23.48
N VAL A 107 13.97 23.83 24.15
CA VAL A 107 15.14 23.10 23.60
C VAL A 107 14.80 21.64 23.36
N VAL A 108 14.17 20.97 24.33
CA VAL A 108 13.74 19.57 24.20
C VAL A 108 12.76 19.41 23.04
N SER A 109 11.78 20.33 22.91
CA SER A 109 10.80 20.31 21.82
C SER A 109 11.46 20.50 20.45
N ALA A 110 12.44 21.39 20.34
CA ALA A 110 13.20 21.62 19.11
C ALA A 110 14.01 20.39 18.69
N LEU A 111 14.71 19.74 19.62
CA LEU A 111 15.45 18.50 19.35
C LEU A 111 14.51 17.36 18.93
N CYS A 112 13.39 17.20 19.62
CA CYS A 112 12.38 16.21 19.26
C CYS A 112 11.71 16.50 17.90
N LEU A 113 11.52 17.77 17.53
CA LEU A 113 11.02 18.14 16.20
C LEU A 113 12.00 17.71 15.11
N VAL A 114 13.30 17.98 15.28
CA VAL A 114 14.34 17.55 14.33
C VAL A 114 14.35 16.03 14.19
N LEU A 115 14.27 15.31 15.31
CA LEU A 115 14.20 13.85 15.32
C LEU A 115 12.93 13.34 14.61
N PHE A 116 11.77 13.92 14.91
CA PHE A 116 10.48 13.56 14.30
C PHE A 116 10.51 13.78 12.78
N VAL A 117 10.97 14.95 12.32
CA VAL A 117 11.08 15.26 10.88
C VAL A 117 12.05 14.29 10.19
N SER A 118 13.17 13.96 10.82
CA SER A 118 14.16 13.02 10.27
C SER A 118 13.56 11.62 10.10
N ILE A 119 12.88 11.11 11.12
CA ILE A 119 12.21 9.80 11.07
C ILE A 119 11.07 9.80 10.04
N ALA A 120 10.24 10.84 10.01
CA ALA A 120 9.13 10.97 9.08
C ALA A 120 9.61 11.03 7.62
N LEU A 121 10.72 11.73 7.32
CA LEU A 121 11.31 11.75 5.99
C LEU A 121 11.79 10.35 5.57
N LEU A 122 12.45 9.62 6.47
CA LEU A 122 12.90 8.25 6.20
C LEU A 122 11.73 7.27 6.00
N LEU A 123 10.64 7.44 6.75
CA LEU A 123 9.43 6.61 6.60
C LEU A 123 8.70 6.90 5.29
N ASN A 124 8.47 8.17 4.95
CA ASN A 124 7.88 8.54 3.66
C ASN A 124 8.74 8.07 2.48
N MET A 125 10.06 8.09 2.64
CA MET A 125 11.01 7.52 1.69
C MET A 125 10.84 6.00 1.52
N ALA A 126 10.63 5.28 2.64
CA ALA A 126 10.46 3.83 2.68
C ALA A 126 9.07 3.38 2.16
N GLU A 127 8.11 4.28 2.04
CA GLU A 127 6.79 4.03 1.45
C GLU A 127 6.85 3.95 -0.07
N VAL A 128 7.56 2.95 -0.58
CA VAL A 128 7.55 2.60 -2.01
C VAL A 128 7.01 1.19 -2.16
N GLU A 129 5.98 1.04 -2.99
CA GLU A 129 5.40 -0.25 -3.30
C GLU A 129 6.10 -0.81 -4.53
N VAL A 130 6.74 -1.96 -4.36
CA VAL A 130 7.48 -2.54 -5.47
C VAL A 130 6.58 -3.29 -6.45
N ASN A 131 5.40 -3.72 -5.98
CA ASN A 131 4.41 -4.38 -6.82
C ASN A 131 3.49 -3.36 -7.53
N PRO A 132 3.60 -3.21 -8.87
CA PRO A 132 2.78 -2.27 -9.64
C PRO A 132 1.28 -2.64 -9.65
N LEU A 133 0.93 -3.87 -9.28
CA LEU A 133 -0.44 -4.36 -9.20
C LEU A 133 -1.05 -4.23 -7.80
N SER A 134 -0.31 -3.70 -6.83
CA SER A 134 -0.79 -3.54 -5.45
C SER A 134 -2.10 -2.76 -5.41
N ARG A 135 -3.10 -3.33 -4.74
CA ARG A 135 -4.41 -2.71 -4.53
C ARG A 135 -4.48 -1.87 -3.25
N ARG A 136 -3.35 -1.73 -2.53
CA ARG A 136 -3.30 -0.90 -1.33
C ARG A 136 -3.53 0.56 -1.74
N PRO A 137 -4.43 1.29 -1.05
CA PRO A 137 -4.79 2.64 -1.45
C PRO A 137 -3.61 3.64 -1.33
N LEU A 138 -2.69 3.39 -0.39
CA LEU A 138 -1.47 4.17 -0.16
C LEU A 138 -0.25 3.62 -0.91
N ALA A 139 -0.43 2.70 -1.86
CA ALA A 139 0.68 2.18 -2.64
C ALA A 139 1.25 3.27 -3.56
N LEU A 140 2.53 3.56 -3.41
CA LEU A 140 3.25 4.60 -4.13
C LEU A 140 4.21 3.95 -5.14
N GLY A 141 4.13 4.37 -6.41
CA GLY A 141 5.09 3.92 -7.44
C GLY A 141 6.44 4.64 -7.33
N HIS A 142 6.45 5.82 -6.70
CA HIS A 142 7.63 6.62 -6.43
C HIS A 142 7.44 7.49 -5.19
N SER A 143 8.33 7.36 -4.20
CA SER A 143 8.23 8.09 -2.93
C SER A 143 8.81 9.52 -2.96
N GLY A 144 9.62 9.87 -3.97
CA GLY A 144 10.32 11.15 -4.00
C GLY A 144 9.39 12.38 -4.00
N ALA A 145 8.26 12.32 -4.70
CA ALA A 145 7.27 13.41 -4.71
C ALA A 145 6.60 13.57 -3.34
N ASP A 146 6.34 12.48 -2.63
CA ASP A 146 5.72 12.51 -1.30
C ASP A 146 6.70 13.02 -0.23
N VAL A 147 8.00 12.73 -0.37
CA VAL A 147 9.07 13.34 0.47
C VAL A 147 9.11 14.86 0.30
N TRP A 148 9.07 15.38 -0.94
CA TRP A 148 9.01 16.82 -1.17
C TRP A 148 7.72 17.45 -0.64
N THR A 149 6.59 16.77 -0.84
CA THR A 149 5.27 17.18 -0.32
C THR A 149 5.30 17.27 1.20
N PHE A 150 5.91 16.30 1.89
CA PHE A 150 6.12 16.33 3.33
C PHE A 150 7.03 17.48 3.77
N GLY A 151 8.14 17.71 3.05
CA GLY A 151 9.02 18.86 3.30
C GLY A 151 8.26 20.20 3.25
N ILE A 152 7.40 20.39 2.26
CA ILE A 152 6.55 21.60 2.16
C ILE A 152 5.55 21.67 3.32
N LYS A 153 4.94 20.55 3.75
CA LYS A 153 4.07 20.53 4.93
C LYS A 153 4.81 20.98 6.20
N VAL A 154 6.05 20.54 6.39
CA VAL A 154 6.89 20.99 7.52
C VAL A 154 7.15 22.50 7.43
N LEU A 155 7.44 23.02 6.23
CA LEU A 155 7.62 24.46 6.03
C LEU A 155 6.34 25.23 6.34
N LEU A 156 5.17 24.74 5.90
CA LEU A 156 3.86 25.34 6.17
C LEU A 156 3.61 25.50 7.67
N THR A 157 3.93 24.49 8.47
CA THR A 157 3.71 24.57 9.93
C THR A 157 4.69 25.54 10.61
N LEU A 158 5.90 25.72 10.07
CA LEU A 158 6.90 26.67 10.59
C LEU A 158 6.61 28.15 10.26
N VAL A 159 5.78 28.45 9.26
CA VAL A 159 5.51 29.84 8.82
C VAL A 159 5.04 30.74 9.98
N ASN A 160 3.99 30.31 10.70
CA ASN A 160 3.42 31.06 11.84
C ASN A 160 4.39 31.14 13.04
N VAL A 161 5.37 30.24 13.14
CA VAL A 161 6.35 30.27 14.24
C VAL A 161 7.38 31.40 14.04
N PHE A 162 7.88 31.58 12.81
CA PHE A 162 8.95 32.52 12.53
C PHE A 162 8.48 33.87 11.99
N ILE A 163 7.31 33.93 11.35
CA ILE A 163 6.78 35.14 10.70
C ILE A 163 5.61 35.70 11.49
N GLY A 164 5.83 36.79 12.23
CA GLY A 164 4.78 37.48 12.99
C GLY A 164 4.05 38.57 12.21
N TRP A 165 4.43 38.86 10.96
CA TRP A 165 3.71 39.80 10.10
C TRP A 165 2.63 39.08 9.30
N ARG A 166 1.36 39.28 9.69
CA ARG A 166 0.19 38.63 9.09
C ARG A 166 0.12 38.71 7.55
N ARG A 167 0.50 39.85 6.96
CA ARG A 167 0.49 40.04 5.49
C ARG A 167 1.52 39.17 4.78
N VAL A 168 2.74 39.09 5.35
CA VAL A 168 3.83 38.28 4.80
C VAL A 168 3.54 36.80 5.03
N GLU A 169 3.05 36.45 6.21
CA GLU A 169 2.60 35.11 6.59
C GLU A 169 1.58 34.55 5.58
N ALA A 170 0.52 35.31 5.27
CA ALA A 170 -0.49 34.92 4.29
C ALA A 170 0.09 34.73 2.88
N ALA A 171 1.03 35.57 2.46
CA ALA A 171 1.70 35.44 1.17
C ALA A 171 2.56 34.17 1.09
N VAL A 172 3.32 33.87 2.15
CA VAL A 172 4.13 32.65 2.23
C VAL A 172 3.24 31.40 2.25
N TYR A 173 2.12 31.42 2.97
CA TYR A 173 1.13 30.34 2.95
C TYR A 173 0.59 30.07 1.54
N LEU A 174 0.24 31.12 0.79
CA LEU A 174 -0.23 30.98 -0.58
C LEU A 174 0.85 30.37 -1.49
N CYS A 175 2.08 30.87 -1.44
CA CYS A 175 3.18 30.33 -2.22
C CYS A 175 3.45 28.84 -1.94
N LEU A 176 3.54 28.47 -0.66
CA LEU A 176 3.81 27.08 -0.25
C LEU A 176 2.65 26.14 -0.60
N THR A 177 1.40 26.57 -0.41
CA THR A 177 0.23 25.75 -0.79
C THR A 177 0.10 25.60 -2.30
N LEU A 178 0.46 26.62 -3.10
CA LEU A 178 0.55 26.50 -4.56
C LEU A 178 1.65 25.51 -4.98
N SER A 179 2.82 25.55 -4.35
CA SER A 179 3.88 24.56 -4.59
C SER A 179 3.43 23.14 -4.22
N LEU A 180 2.71 22.97 -3.10
CA LEU A 180 2.14 21.69 -2.67
C LEU A 180 1.13 21.15 -3.69
N ALA A 181 0.21 22.00 -4.17
CA ALA A 181 -0.78 21.65 -5.18
C ALA A 181 -0.11 21.28 -6.51
N TYR A 182 0.89 22.05 -6.94
CA TYR A 182 1.64 21.76 -8.16
C TYR A 182 2.33 20.39 -8.12
N LEU A 183 3.05 20.07 -7.03
CA LEU A 183 3.74 18.78 -6.91
C LEU A 183 2.75 17.61 -6.89
N THR A 184 1.67 17.74 -6.13
CA THR A 184 0.66 16.67 -6.03
C THR A 184 -0.06 16.41 -7.36
N LEU A 185 -0.45 17.48 -8.07
CA LEU A 185 -1.14 17.38 -9.36
C LEU A 185 -0.22 16.91 -10.50
N LYS A 186 1.06 17.34 -10.53
CA LYS A 186 2.02 16.95 -11.57
C LYS A 186 2.40 15.47 -11.47
N TRP A 187 2.72 15.00 -10.26
CA TRP A 187 3.37 13.71 -10.05
C TRP A 187 2.41 12.54 -9.86
N ASN A 188 1.22 12.74 -9.28
CA ASN A 188 0.22 11.68 -9.03
C ASN A 188 0.86 10.36 -8.54
N SER A 189 1.57 10.42 -7.42
CA SER A 189 2.50 9.37 -6.92
C SER A 189 1.86 8.03 -6.58
N ASN A 190 0.56 7.99 -6.24
CA ASN A 190 -0.09 6.75 -5.85
C ASN A 190 -0.44 5.92 -7.08
N LEU A 191 -0.23 4.60 -6.99
CA LEU A 191 -0.61 3.68 -8.05
C LEU A 191 -2.12 3.72 -8.29
N VAL A 192 -2.91 3.80 -7.22
CA VAL A 192 -4.38 3.74 -7.26
C VAL A 192 -4.97 5.10 -7.67
N GLU A 193 -5.75 5.10 -8.76
CA GLU A 193 -6.25 6.34 -9.38
C GLU A 193 -7.11 7.20 -8.46
N TRP A 194 -8.05 6.61 -7.72
CA TRP A 194 -8.97 7.37 -6.87
C TRP A 194 -8.27 8.12 -5.74
N MET A 195 -7.16 7.56 -5.21
CA MET A 195 -6.39 8.20 -4.16
C MET A 195 -5.71 9.48 -4.68
N ASN A 196 -5.28 9.49 -5.94
CA ASN A 196 -4.74 10.69 -6.56
C ASN A 196 -5.78 11.80 -6.70
N TYR A 197 -7.04 11.46 -7.00
CA TYR A 197 -8.14 12.44 -7.07
C TYR A 197 -8.42 13.07 -5.71
N VAL A 198 -8.40 12.26 -4.64
CA VAL A 198 -8.56 12.75 -3.27
C VAL A 198 -7.40 13.65 -2.87
N LYS A 199 -6.14 13.22 -3.09
CA LYS A 199 -4.96 14.05 -2.77
C LYS A 199 -4.96 15.37 -3.56
N GLY A 200 -5.31 15.34 -4.85
CA GLY A 200 -5.42 16.54 -5.69
C GLY A 200 -6.56 17.48 -5.27
N GLY A 201 -7.72 16.94 -4.90
CA GLY A 201 -8.83 17.72 -4.37
C GLY A 201 -8.47 18.41 -3.05
N VAL A 202 -7.86 17.69 -2.11
CA VAL A 202 -7.41 18.28 -0.83
C VAL A 202 -6.37 19.38 -1.06
N SER A 203 -5.39 19.17 -1.94
CA SER A 203 -4.34 20.17 -2.16
C SER A 203 -4.89 21.47 -2.77
N VAL A 204 -5.80 21.40 -3.73
CA VAL A 204 -6.47 22.61 -4.27
C VAL A 204 -7.36 23.28 -3.23
N THR A 205 -8.01 22.50 -2.36
CA THR A 205 -8.80 23.05 -1.24
C THR A 205 -7.91 23.84 -0.26
N THR A 206 -6.68 23.39 -0.01
CA THR A 206 -5.71 24.14 0.81
C THR A 206 -5.27 25.45 0.16
N VAL A 207 -5.09 25.47 -1.17
CA VAL A 207 -4.80 26.70 -1.93
C VAL A 207 -5.97 27.68 -1.84
N TRP A 208 -7.21 27.19 -1.97
CA TRP A 208 -8.41 28.02 -1.79
C TRP A 208 -8.43 28.67 -0.40
N SER A 209 -8.13 27.88 0.63
CA SER A 209 -8.10 28.33 2.01
C SER A 209 -7.05 29.43 2.24
N SER A 210 -5.84 29.24 1.69
CA SER A 210 -4.78 30.26 1.73
C SER A 210 -5.13 31.51 0.91
N SER A 211 -5.86 31.36 -0.19
CA SER A 211 -6.30 32.48 -1.03
C SER A 211 -7.32 33.36 -0.30
N VAL A 212 -8.29 32.74 0.41
CA VAL A 212 -9.24 33.48 1.24
C VAL A 212 -8.55 34.14 2.43
N LEU A 213 -7.56 33.49 3.05
CA LEU A 213 -6.73 34.09 4.09
C LEU A 213 -6.01 35.35 3.58
N MET A 214 -5.44 35.29 2.38
CA MET A 214 -4.82 36.45 1.73
C MET A 214 -5.82 37.60 1.55
N MET A 215 -7.02 37.32 1.03
CA MET A 215 -8.06 38.34 0.87
C MET A 215 -8.50 38.96 2.21
N LEU A 216 -8.59 38.14 3.26
CA LEU A 216 -8.96 38.60 4.61
C LEU A 216 -7.91 39.56 5.18
N VAL A 217 -6.63 39.24 5.05
CA VAL A 217 -5.54 40.00 5.69
C VAL A 217 -5.23 41.32 4.95
N PHE A 218 -5.41 41.38 3.64
CA PHE A 218 -5.12 42.60 2.86
C PHE A 218 -6.24 43.65 2.91
N HIS A 219 -7.48 43.26 3.20
CA HIS A 219 -8.62 44.18 3.25
C HIS A 219 -8.92 44.77 4.64
N SER A 220 -8.26 44.31 5.73
CA SER A 220 -8.62 44.69 7.12
C SER A 220 -8.23 46.13 7.54
N GLY A 221 -8.23 47.11 6.63
CA GLY A 221 -7.87 48.50 6.90
C GLY A 221 -9.02 49.41 7.36
N GLY A 222 -10.27 48.93 7.38
CA GLY A 222 -11.46 49.71 7.75
C GLY A 222 -11.89 49.59 9.23
N ASP A 223 -12.91 50.36 9.61
CA ASP A 223 -13.47 50.42 10.97
C ASP A 223 -13.81 49.04 11.56
N SER A 224 -13.74 48.92 12.90
CA SER A 224 -13.92 47.66 13.63
C SER A 224 -15.24 46.93 13.35
N ALA A 225 -16.31 47.65 12.99
CA ALA A 225 -17.60 47.09 12.60
C ALA A 225 -17.62 46.55 11.15
N GLU A 226 -16.92 47.20 10.23
CA GLU A 226 -16.78 46.75 8.85
C GLU A 226 -15.86 45.53 8.75
N ALA A 227 -14.79 45.51 9.56
CA ALA A 227 -13.88 44.37 9.66
C ALA A 227 -14.59 43.07 10.09
N LYS A 228 -15.55 43.14 11.03
CA LYS A 228 -16.36 41.98 11.44
C LYS A 228 -17.25 41.49 10.30
N LYS A 229 -18.00 42.39 9.65
CA LYS A 229 -18.85 42.04 8.50
C LYS A 229 -18.04 41.44 7.34
N TRP A 230 -16.83 41.94 7.11
CA TRP A 230 -15.91 41.37 6.12
C TRP A 230 -15.45 39.97 6.50
N SER A 231 -15.04 39.76 7.76
CA SER A 231 -14.66 38.45 8.27
C SER A 231 -15.78 37.42 8.08
N ASP A 232 -17.02 37.78 8.40
CA ASP A 232 -18.18 36.88 8.25
C ASP A 232 -18.40 36.50 6.77
N LYS A 233 -18.31 37.48 5.86
CA LYS A 233 -18.39 37.22 4.41
C LYS A 233 -17.27 36.30 3.92
N MET A 234 -16.05 36.48 4.42
CA MET A 234 -14.91 35.62 4.08
C MET A 234 -15.06 34.20 4.63
N THR A 235 -15.63 34.03 5.83
CA THR A 235 -15.93 32.70 6.38
C THR A 235 -16.96 31.96 5.53
N VAL A 236 -18.02 32.64 5.09
CA VAL A 236 -19.00 32.05 4.17
C VAL A 236 -18.36 31.68 2.83
N LEU A 237 -17.54 32.59 2.27
CA LEU A 237 -16.80 32.35 1.02
C LEU A 237 -15.87 31.13 1.14
N LEU A 238 -15.15 31.02 2.26
CA LEU A 238 -14.31 29.87 2.55
C LEU A 238 -15.13 28.58 2.48
N LEU A 239 -16.20 28.48 3.28
CA LEU A 239 -17.03 27.28 3.42
C LEU A 239 -17.69 26.87 2.11
N VAL A 240 -18.28 27.82 1.37
CA VAL A 240 -18.94 27.54 0.09
C VAL A 240 -17.93 27.12 -0.98
N GLY A 241 -16.72 27.67 -0.96
CA GLY A 241 -15.69 27.35 -1.95
C GLY A 241 -14.92 26.04 -1.69
N LEU A 242 -15.05 25.41 -0.52
CA LEU A 242 -14.34 24.14 -0.22
C LEU A 242 -14.73 23.02 -1.18
N ALA A 243 -16.02 22.78 -1.38
CA ALA A 243 -16.48 21.68 -2.23
C ALA A 243 -16.17 21.88 -3.73
N PRO A 244 -16.40 23.07 -4.33
CA PRO A 244 -15.96 23.37 -5.70
C PRO A 244 -14.44 23.25 -5.87
N ALA A 245 -13.63 23.75 -4.92
CA ALA A 245 -12.18 23.65 -4.98
C ALA A 245 -11.70 22.19 -4.91
N PHE A 246 -12.35 21.36 -4.11
CA PHE A 246 -12.06 19.93 -4.08
C PHE A 246 -12.37 19.27 -5.42
N ALA A 247 -13.55 19.56 -5.99
CA ALA A 247 -13.97 19.01 -7.28
C ALA A 247 -13.03 19.42 -8.42
N THR A 248 -12.58 20.68 -8.47
CA THR A 248 -11.63 21.13 -9.50
C THR A 248 -10.29 20.43 -9.37
N GLY A 249 -9.74 20.27 -8.16
CA GLY A 249 -8.51 19.52 -7.94
C GLY A 249 -8.62 18.05 -8.36
N ALA A 250 -9.73 17.39 -8.00
CA ALA A 250 -9.99 16.02 -8.41
C ALA A 250 -10.11 15.88 -9.94
N LEU A 251 -10.80 16.82 -10.61
CA LEU A 251 -10.94 16.84 -12.07
C LEU A 251 -9.61 17.06 -12.79
N ILE A 252 -8.76 17.95 -12.28
CA ILE A 252 -7.42 18.19 -12.85
C ILE A 252 -6.56 16.92 -12.75
N SER A 253 -6.54 16.24 -11.60
CA SER A 253 -5.83 14.96 -11.44
C SER A 253 -6.38 13.88 -12.38
N TRP A 254 -7.71 13.78 -12.51
CA TRP A 254 -8.36 12.84 -13.42
C TRP A 254 -7.98 13.11 -14.89
N ALA A 255 -8.11 14.35 -15.33
CA ALA A 255 -7.77 14.75 -16.69
C ALA A 255 -6.28 14.54 -16.98
N GLY A 256 -5.39 14.92 -16.05
CA GLY A 256 -3.94 14.77 -16.19
C GLY A 256 -3.49 13.32 -16.35
N ILE A 257 -4.01 12.40 -15.53
CA ILE A 257 -3.68 10.96 -15.64
C ILE A 257 -4.18 10.39 -16.96
N ARG A 258 -5.44 10.68 -17.34
CA ARG A 258 -6.04 10.19 -18.59
C ARG A 258 -5.31 10.73 -19.81
N TYR A 259 -4.91 11.99 -19.76
CA TYR A 259 -4.15 12.61 -20.83
C TYR A 259 -2.79 11.93 -21.03
N LYS A 260 -2.01 11.71 -19.97
CA LYS A 260 -0.72 10.99 -20.06
C LYS A 260 -0.87 9.58 -20.62
N ILE A 261 -1.85 8.81 -20.14
CA ILE A 261 -2.09 7.45 -20.61
C ILE A 261 -2.52 7.43 -22.08
N THR A 262 -3.48 8.27 -22.47
CA THR A 262 -3.99 8.27 -23.86
C THR A 262 -2.95 8.77 -24.86
N SER A 263 -2.13 9.75 -24.49
CA SER A 263 -1.01 10.23 -25.31
C SER A 263 0.05 9.14 -25.49
N ALA A 264 0.46 8.46 -24.42
CA ALA A 264 1.41 7.34 -24.51
C ALA A 264 0.87 6.19 -25.38
N LEU A 265 -0.41 5.83 -25.24
CA LEU A 265 -1.02 4.79 -26.07
C LEU A 265 -1.13 5.20 -27.55
N LYS A 266 -1.34 6.49 -27.85
CA LYS A 266 -1.32 6.99 -29.23
C LYS A 266 0.08 6.90 -29.83
N ALA A 267 1.12 7.19 -29.05
CA ALA A 267 2.51 7.05 -29.47
C ALA A 267 2.87 5.60 -29.81
N VAL A 268 2.45 4.65 -28.96
CA VAL A 268 2.64 3.21 -29.20
C VAL A 268 1.93 2.72 -30.47
N LYS A 269 0.72 3.20 -30.74
CA LYS A 269 -0.09 2.78 -31.91
C LYS A 269 0.39 3.35 -33.25
N ASN A 270 1.08 4.49 -33.23
CA ASN A 270 1.63 5.12 -34.42
C ASN A 270 3.16 5.01 -34.40
N PRO A 271 3.73 3.83 -34.72
CA PRO A 271 5.16 3.69 -34.91
C PRO A 271 5.52 4.36 -36.25
N LYS A 272 5.49 5.69 -36.30
CA LYS A 272 6.28 6.36 -37.35
C LYS A 272 7.73 6.03 -37.04
N ASN A 273 8.53 5.71 -38.06
CA ASN A 273 9.98 5.45 -37.97
C ASN A 273 10.81 6.67 -37.48
N LEU A 274 10.20 7.58 -36.71
CA LEU A 274 10.91 8.62 -35.99
C LEU A 274 11.59 7.99 -34.76
N PRO A 275 12.75 8.51 -34.34
CA PRO A 275 13.36 8.11 -33.09
C PRO A 275 12.30 8.22 -31.96
N LEU A 276 12.21 7.20 -31.11
CA LEU A 276 11.23 7.10 -30.01
C LEU A 276 11.10 8.39 -29.18
N ILE A 277 12.17 9.18 -29.11
CA ILE A 277 12.27 10.50 -28.48
C ILE A 277 11.20 11.48 -29.01
N ASP A 278 10.91 11.50 -30.31
CA ASP A 278 9.91 12.42 -30.90
C ASP A 278 8.47 11.92 -30.73
N ALA A 279 8.28 10.59 -30.60
CA ALA A 279 6.97 10.00 -30.37
C ALA A 279 6.45 10.23 -28.94
N TYR A 280 7.35 10.50 -27.99
CA TYR A 280 7.07 10.69 -26.56
C TYR A 280 7.42 12.11 -26.06
N SER A 281 7.13 13.15 -26.84
CA SER A 281 7.39 14.57 -26.50
C SER A 281 6.75 15.12 -25.21
N MET A 282 6.01 14.29 -24.47
CA MET A 282 5.42 14.63 -23.17
C MET A 282 5.97 13.81 -21.99
N ILE A 283 6.89 12.89 -22.25
CA ILE A 283 7.58 12.12 -21.22
C ILE A 283 8.97 12.74 -21.04
N ASP A 284 9.02 13.81 -20.25
CA ASP A 284 10.28 14.49 -19.96
C ASP A 284 11.04 13.83 -18.80
N GLU A 285 10.30 13.21 -17.87
CA GLU A 285 10.88 12.56 -16.70
C GLU A 285 10.56 11.06 -16.64
N PRO A 286 11.48 10.25 -16.06
CA PRO A 286 11.26 8.81 -15.82
C PRO A 286 9.93 8.49 -15.11
N ARG A 287 9.48 9.39 -14.24
CA ARG A 287 8.24 9.23 -13.46
C ARG A 287 6.98 9.23 -14.35
N ASP A 288 7.01 9.94 -15.47
CA ASP A 288 5.87 9.98 -16.40
C ASP A 288 5.67 8.64 -17.11
N VAL A 289 6.76 7.89 -17.35
CA VAL A 289 6.71 6.51 -17.86
C VAL A 289 5.99 5.60 -16.89
N GLU A 290 6.27 5.70 -15.59
CA GLU A 290 5.59 4.91 -14.56
C GLU A 290 4.08 5.18 -14.55
N VAL A 291 3.68 6.45 -14.57
CA VAL A 291 2.27 6.84 -14.61
C VAL A 291 1.58 6.32 -15.87
N ALA A 292 2.23 6.39 -17.03
CA ALA A 292 1.69 5.87 -18.28
C ALA A 292 1.58 4.34 -18.30
N ALA A 293 2.55 3.64 -17.69
CA ALA A 293 2.57 2.18 -17.59
C ALA A 293 1.42 1.62 -16.73
N ARG A 294 0.75 2.45 -15.91
CA ARG A 294 -0.45 2.07 -15.14
C ARG A 294 -1.64 1.65 -16.02
N CYS A 295 -1.58 1.89 -17.34
CA CYS A 295 -2.57 1.36 -18.28
C CYS A 295 -2.72 -0.18 -18.23
N CYS A 296 -1.72 -0.92 -17.72
CA CYS A 296 -1.83 -2.36 -17.51
C CYS A 296 -2.85 -2.77 -16.45
N ARG A 297 -3.32 -1.86 -15.58
CA ARG A 297 -4.20 -2.16 -14.42
C ARG A 297 -5.67 -2.37 -14.79
N VAL A 298 -5.93 -2.94 -15.97
CA VAL A 298 -7.27 -3.32 -16.42
C VAL A 298 -7.46 -4.81 -16.10
N TRP A 299 -8.33 -5.08 -15.13
CA TRP A 299 -8.64 -6.43 -14.67
C TRP A 299 -9.80 -7.02 -15.47
N LYS A 300 -9.62 -8.19 -16.08
CA LYS A 300 -10.70 -8.96 -16.72
C LYS A 300 -11.46 -9.78 -15.68
N ASP A 301 -10.71 -10.52 -14.84
CA ASP A 301 -11.23 -11.19 -13.65
C ASP A 301 -10.49 -10.70 -12.39
N SER A 302 -10.94 -11.12 -11.21
CA SER A 302 -10.29 -10.76 -9.93
C SER A 302 -8.79 -11.09 -9.87
N ALA A 303 -8.29 -11.98 -10.73
CA ALA A 303 -6.90 -12.44 -10.77
C ALA A 303 -6.21 -12.28 -12.13
N THR A 304 -6.92 -11.92 -13.21
CA THR A 304 -6.37 -11.88 -14.57
C THR A 304 -6.38 -10.47 -15.12
N LEU A 305 -5.24 -10.01 -15.62
CA LEU A 305 -5.10 -8.74 -16.30
C LEU A 305 -5.41 -8.89 -17.79
N ASP A 306 -5.84 -7.81 -18.44
CA ASP A 306 -5.98 -7.81 -19.88
C ASP A 306 -4.61 -7.92 -20.58
N PRO A 307 -4.34 -9.00 -21.35
CA PRO A 307 -3.05 -9.19 -22.02
C PRO A 307 -2.70 -8.06 -23.00
N VAL A 308 -3.70 -7.41 -23.62
CA VAL A 308 -3.47 -6.28 -24.53
C VAL A 308 -2.95 -5.07 -23.76
N ALA A 309 -3.57 -4.76 -22.63
CA ALA A 309 -3.14 -3.69 -21.74
C ALA A 309 -1.74 -3.93 -21.17
N VAL A 310 -1.43 -5.17 -20.78
CA VAL A 310 -0.09 -5.58 -20.30
C VAL A 310 0.97 -5.40 -21.39
N ASN A 311 0.69 -5.82 -22.63
CA ASN A 311 1.62 -5.66 -23.74
C ASN A 311 1.90 -4.19 -24.07
N ASN A 312 0.86 -3.35 -24.09
CA ASN A 312 1.02 -1.91 -24.30
C ASN A 312 1.89 -1.27 -23.21
N ALA A 313 1.65 -1.60 -21.94
CA ALA A 313 2.46 -1.11 -20.84
C ALA A 313 3.93 -1.56 -20.94
N HIS A 314 4.17 -2.81 -21.34
CA HIS A 314 5.52 -3.32 -21.56
C HIS A 314 6.25 -2.55 -22.66
N GLN A 315 5.58 -2.21 -23.76
CA GLN A 315 6.15 -1.39 -24.84
C GLN A 315 6.48 0.03 -24.35
N ILE A 316 5.63 0.65 -23.55
CA ILE A 316 5.88 1.97 -22.93
C ILE A 316 7.12 1.92 -22.03
N ILE A 317 7.23 0.90 -21.17
CA ILE A 317 8.38 0.77 -20.27
C ILE A 317 9.68 0.51 -21.05
N LYS A 318 9.63 -0.34 -22.08
CA LYS A 318 10.79 -0.58 -22.97
C LYS A 318 11.25 0.70 -23.63
N ALA A 319 10.31 1.46 -24.18
CA ALA A 319 10.60 2.78 -24.74
C ALA A 319 11.23 3.71 -23.69
N GLY A 320 10.72 3.72 -22.46
CA GLY A 320 11.29 4.51 -21.37
C GLY A 320 12.72 4.10 -20.97
N VAL A 321 13.05 2.81 -20.99
CA VAL A 321 14.42 2.32 -20.74
C VAL A 321 15.37 2.75 -21.85
N GLU A 322 14.91 2.77 -23.10
CA GLU A 322 15.68 3.28 -24.24
C GLU A 322 15.88 4.79 -24.19
N MET A 323 14.87 5.55 -23.72
CA MET A 323 14.97 7.00 -23.53
C MET A 323 15.86 7.40 -22.36
N PHE A 324 15.88 6.61 -21.28
CA PHE A 324 16.60 6.92 -20.03
C PHE A 324 17.55 5.78 -19.61
N PRO A 325 18.58 5.43 -20.42
CA PRO A 325 19.43 4.28 -20.18
C PRO A 325 20.26 4.38 -18.89
N ASN A 326 20.63 5.60 -18.49
CA ASN A 326 21.44 5.86 -17.29
C ASN A 326 20.59 5.92 -16.00
N CYS A 327 19.27 5.81 -16.09
CA CYS A 327 18.39 5.94 -14.93
C CYS A 327 18.14 4.58 -14.26
N ALA A 328 18.77 4.35 -13.10
CA ALA A 328 18.56 3.13 -12.32
C ALA A 328 17.07 2.87 -11.98
N TYR A 329 16.27 3.92 -11.77
CA TYR A 329 14.83 3.79 -11.48
C TYR A 329 14.04 3.16 -12.63
N MET A 330 14.35 3.47 -13.89
CA MET A 330 13.67 2.88 -15.05
C MET A 330 13.99 1.40 -15.22
N VAL A 331 15.26 1.03 -15.02
CA VAL A 331 15.68 -0.38 -15.06
C VAL A 331 15.00 -1.18 -13.94
N LEU A 332 14.90 -0.60 -12.73
CA LEU A 332 14.17 -1.21 -11.61
C LEU A 332 12.67 -1.33 -11.90
N LEU A 333 12.03 -0.30 -12.44
CA LEU A 333 10.62 -0.34 -12.83
C LEU A 333 10.36 -1.49 -13.83
N HIS A 334 11.22 -1.62 -14.83
CA HIS A 334 11.15 -2.70 -15.81
C HIS A 334 11.35 -4.08 -15.18
N GLY A 335 12.35 -4.25 -14.31
CA GLY A 335 12.57 -5.50 -13.56
C GLY A 335 11.36 -5.88 -12.69
N ASN A 336 10.80 -4.91 -11.97
CA ASN A 336 9.61 -5.09 -11.14
C ASN A 336 8.37 -5.48 -11.96
N PHE A 337 8.19 -4.86 -13.13
CA PHE A 337 7.12 -5.21 -14.06
C PHE A 337 7.27 -6.64 -14.60
N MET A 338 8.49 -7.05 -14.95
CA MET A 338 8.78 -8.41 -15.41
C MET A 338 8.48 -9.47 -14.34
N ILE A 339 8.81 -9.20 -13.07
CA ILE A 339 8.58 -10.13 -11.97
C ILE A 339 7.08 -10.24 -11.66
N ASP A 340 6.40 -9.11 -11.41
CA ASP A 340 5.05 -9.14 -10.83
C ASP A 340 3.93 -9.17 -11.88
N VAL A 341 4.15 -8.60 -13.08
CA VAL A 341 3.12 -8.54 -14.14
C VAL A 341 3.29 -9.65 -15.16
N LEU A 342 4.53 -9.88 -15.63
CA LEU A 342 4.82 -10.91 -16.63
C LEU A 342 5.12 -12.29 -16.02
N GLY A 343 5.43 -12.37 -14.73
CA GLY A 343 5.77 -13.62 -14.04
C GLY A 343 7.15 -14.18 -14.39
N ILE A 344 8.00 -13.42 -15.09
CA ILE A 344 9.32 -13.88 -15.56
C ILE A 344 10.41 -13.49 -14.56
N SER A 345 10.37 -14.12 -13.38
CA SER A 345 11.20 -13.74 -12.22
C SER A 345 12.72 -13.73 -12.48
N GLN A 346 13.24 -14.68 -13.25
CA GLN A 346 14.67 -14.79 -13.56
C GLN A 346 15.19 -13.60 -14.38
N THR A 347 14.48 -13.25 -15.45
CA THR A 347 14.86 -12.11 -16.30
C THR A 347 14.71 -10.78 -15.56
N GLY A 348 13.67 -10.62 -14.76
CA GLY A 348 13.47 -9.41 -13.96
C GLY A 348 14.52 -9.26 -12.86
N SER A 349 14.93 -10.35 -12.20
CA SER A 349 16.00 -10.33 -11.19
C SER A 349 17.35 -9.94 -11.80
N ARG A 350 17.66 -10.42 -13.02
CA ARG A 350 18.85 -9.99 -13.76
C ARG A 350 18.84 -8.48 -14.04
N ARG A 351 17.68 -7.93 -14.43
CA ARG A 351 17.53 -6.48 -14.64
C ARG A 351 17.71 -5.68 -13.35
N ILE A 352 17.28 -6.21 -12.21
CA ILE A 352 17.53 -5.56 -10.90
C ILE A 352 19.04 -5.53 -10.61
N GLU A 353 19.78 -6.58 -10.95
CA GLU A 353 21.24 -6.59 -10.79
C GLU A 353 21.93 -5.59 -11.73
N ASP A 354 21.48 -5.49 -12.98
CA ASP A 354 21.97 -4.48 -13.93
C ASP A 354 21.83 -3.05 -13.37
N ALA A 355 20.75 -2.78 -12.62
CA ALA A 355 20.52 -1.49 -11.99
C ALA A 355 21.55 -1.15 -10.89
N ARG A 356 22.26 -2.12 -10.31
CA ARG A 356 23.35 -1.87 -9.34
C ARG A 356 24.51 -1.10 -9.97
N ASN A 357 24.78 -1.38 -11.25
CA ASN A 357 25.89 -0.79 -11.98
C ASN A 357 25.64 0.69 -12.35
N LEU A 358 24.40 1.17 -12.24
CA LEU A 358 23.98 2.52 -12.65
C LEU A 358 23.97 3.54 -11.50
N ASN A 359 24.79 3.34 -10.46
CA ASN A 359 24.88 4.21 -9.27
C ASN A 359 23.49 4.61 -8.70
N PRO A 360 22.72 3.63 -8.18
CA PRO A 360 21.35 3.87 -7.75
C PRO A 360 21.28 4.87 -6.59
N SER A 361 20.28 5.76 -6.65
CA SER A 361 19.92 6.65 -5.54
C SER A 361 19.51 5.85 -4.30
N LEU A 362 19.53 6.49 -3.13
CA LEU A 362 19.19 5.81 -1.86
C LEU A 362 17.79 5.15 -1.90
N MET A 363 16.83 5.80 -2.56
CA MET A 363 15.50 5.25 -2.85
C MET A 363 15.57 3.95 -3.66
N CYS A 364 16.33 3.96 -4.75
CA CYS A 364 16.50 2.79 -5.62
C CYS A 364 17.17 1.65 -4.86
N ARG A 365 18.19 1.94 -4.05
CA ARG A 365 18.84 0.95 -3.18
C ARG A 365 17.86 0.32 -2.19
N PHE A 366 16.97 1.12 -1.61
CA PHE A 366 15.93 0.61 -0.72
C PHE A 366 14.94 -0.30 -1.46
N ILE A 367 14.48 0.07 -2.66
CA ILE A 367 13.62 -0.79 -3.50
C ILE A 367 14.29 -2.14 -3.76
N MET A 368 15.59 -2.12 -4.10
CA MET A 368 16.38 -3.33 -4.34
C MET A 368 16.50 -4.20 -3.09
N PHE A 369 16.74 -3.58 -1.93
CA PHE A 369 16.75 -4.28 -0.65
C PHE A 369 15.41 -4.95 -0.35
N VAL A 370 14.28 -4.24 -0.53
CA VAL A 370 12.94 -4.80 -0.32
C VAL A 370 12.70 -5.99 -1.25
N ARG A 371 13.14 -5.92 -2.52
CA ARG A 371 13.03 -7.04 -3.46
C ARG A 371 13.86 -8.24 -3.05
N GLN A 372 15.11 -8.01 -2.65
CA GLN A 372 15.96 -9.07 -2.15
C GLN A 372 15.33 -9.74 -0.92
N GLN A 373 14.78 -8.95 0.00
CA GLN A 373 14.11 -9.45 1.19
C GLN A 373 12.84 -10.26 0.86
N GLN A 374 12.02 -9.80 -0.09
CA GLN A 374 10.84 -10.55 -0.57
C GLN A 374 11.26 -11.88 -1.21
N ALA A 375 12.31 -11.89 -2.01
CA ALA A 375 12.82 -13.12 -2.62
C ALA A 375 13.31 -14.12 -1.55
N THR A 376 14.06 -13.66 -0.55
CA THR A 376 14.52 -14.49 0.58
C THR A 376 13.35 -15.02 1.42
N GLN A 377 12.32 -14.20 1.68
CA GLN A 377 11.12 -14.63 2.41
C GLN A 377 10.31 -15.66 1.63
N ASN A 378 10.11 -15.46 0.33
CA ASN A 378 9.42 -16.41 -0.53
C ASN A 378 10.18 -17.74 -0.60
N ALA A 379 11.50 -17.69 -0.73
CA ALA A 379 12.36 -18.89 -0.71
C ALA A 379 12.27 -19.64 0.63
N ALA A 380 12.29 -18.90 1.76
CA ALA A 380 12.12 -19.47 3.09
C ALA A 380 10.73 -20.10 3.27
N GLN A 381 9.66 -19.45 2.81
CA GLN A 381 8.30 -20.02 2.83
C GLN A 381 8.18 -21.29 2.00
N SER A 382 8.79 -21.33 0.81
CA SER A 382 8.82 -22.55 -0.01
C SER A 382 9.59 -23.70 0.65
N SER A 383 10.62 -23.41 1.46
CA SER A 383 11.35 -24.44 2.21
C SER A 383 10.61 -24.98 3.44
N VAL A 384 9.67 -24.22 4.01
CA VAL A 384 8.84 -24.64 5.16
C VAL A 384 7.63 -25.48 4.72
N ASN A 385 7.15 -25.29 3.48
CA ASN A 385 6.12 -26.15 2.88
C ASN A 385 6.61 -27.59 2.57
N SER A 386 7.89 -27.90 2.83
CA SER A 386 8.51 -29.19 2.55
C SER A 386 8.31 -30.26 3.62
N GLY A 387 7.51 -30.02 4.68
CA GLY A 387 7.07 -31.11 5.57
C GLY A 387 7.09 -30.86 7.08
N SER A 388 7.28 -29.64 7.58
CA SER A 388 7.22 -29.38 9.02
C SER A 388 6.46 -28.11 9.35
N ARG A 389 5.20 -28.29 9.78
CA ARG A 389 4.23 -27.27 10.24
C ARG A 389 3.86 -26.19 9.22
N MET A 390 2.72 -26.40 8.57
CA MET A 390 1.95 -25.34 7.90
C MET A 390 1.51 -24.30 8.95
N ASP A 391 1.92 -23.04 8.79
CA ASP A 391 1.46 -21.92 9.61
C ASP A 391 -0.06 -21.71 9.45
N LEU A 392 -0.73 -21.18 10.48
CA LEU A 392 -2.19 -21.00 10.52
C LEU A 392 -2.70 -20.15 9.33
N LEU A 393 -1.92 -19.15 8.92
CA LEU A 393 -2.21 -18.34 7.73
C LEU A 393 -2.09 -19.17 6.43
N GLY A 394 -1.06 -20.02 6.33
CA GLY A 394 -0.89 -20.94 5.20
C GLY A 394 -2.01 -21.98 5.12
N TYR A 395 -2.50 -22.46 6.27
CA TYR A 395 -3.65 -23.35 6.35
C TYR A 395 -4.96 -22.67 5.92
N VAL A 396 -5.23 -21.44 6.36
CA VAL A 396 -6.43 -20.68 5.93
C VAL A 396 -6.40 -20.40 4.43
N GLU A 397 -5.24 -20.04 3.87
CA GLU A 397 -5.07 -19.86 2.43
C GLU A 397 -5.27 -21.16 1.65
N TYR A 398 -4.70 -22.27 2.13
CA TYR A 398 -4.92 -23.59 1.57
C TYR A 398 -6.40 -23.96 1.59
N GLN A 399 -7.08 -23.82 2.73
CA GLN A 399 -8.50 -24.16 2.88
C GLN A 399 -9.39 -23.29 1.96
N ARG A 400 -9.03 -22.02 1.75
CA ARG A 400 -9.72 -21.14 0.80
C ARG A 400 -9.53 -21.62 -0.64
N LYS A 401 -8.30 -21.96 -1.03
CA LYS A 401 -7.97 -22.46 -2.38
C LYS A 401 -8.60 -23.84 -2.63
N GLN A 402 -8.59 -24.73 -1.65
CA GLN A 402 -9.24 -26.04 -1.72
C GLN A 402 -10.76 -25.90 -1.90
N ARG A 403 -11.43 -25.02 -1.13
CA ARG A 403 -12.86 -24.73 -1.30
C ARG A 403 -13.19 -24.22 -2.71
N MET A 404 -12.34 -23.36 -3.27
CA MET A 404 -12.51 -22.85 -4.64
C MET A 404 -12.44 -23.99 -5.67
N VAL A 405 -11.44 -24.86 -5.54
CA VAL A 405 -11.21 -25.99 -6.45
C VAL A 405 -12.37 -26.99 -6.38
N VAL A 406 -12.82 -27.36 -5.18
CA VAL A 406 -13.97 -28.25 -4.97
C VAL A 406 -15.24 -27.66 -5.58
N ARG A 407 -15.47 -26.35 -5.43
CA ARG A 407 -16.62 -25.67 -6.04
C ARG A 407 -16.59 -25.78 -7.57
N LEU A 408 -15.45 -25.46 -8.21
CA LEU A 408 -15.30 -25.53 -9.66
C LEU A 408 -15.41 -26.97 -10.19
N HIS A 409 -14.88 -27.95 -9.46
CA HIS A 409 -15.07 -29.37 -9.77
C HIS A 409 -16.57 -29.73 -9.77
N ARG A 410 -17.31 -29.33 -8.73
CA ARG A 410 -18.75 -29.58 -8.63
C ARG A 410 -19.54 -28.89 -9.75
N GLU A 411 -19.17 -27.66 -10.12
CA GLU A 411 -19.77 -26.94 -11.25
C GLU A 411 -19.57 -27.69 -12.58
N ALA A 412 -18.38 -28.26 -12.82
CA ALA A 412 -18.11 -29.08 -14.00
C ALA A 412 -18.97 -30.35 -14.03
N LEU A 413 -19.06 -31.08 -12.92
CA LEU A 413 -19.94 -32.25 -12.81
C LEU A 413 -21.41 -31.88 -13.04
N GLN A 414 -21.87 -30.77 -12.48
CA GLN A 414 -23.25 -30.31 -12.64
C GLN A 414 -23.56 -29.91 -14.09
N ALA A 415 -22.59 -29.32 -14.81
CA ALA A 415 -22.71 -29.05 -16.25
C ALA A 415 -22.86 -30.35 -17.06
N MET A 416 -22.06 -31.38 -16.75
CA MET A 416 -22.17 -32.70 -17.38
C MET A 416 -23.54 -33.35 -17.10
N CYS A 417 -24.00 -33.37 -15.85
CA CYS A 417 -25.33 -33.87 -15.51
C CYS A 417 -26.45 -33.12 -16.25
N SER A 418 -26.32 -31.81 -16.39
CA SER A 418 -27.32 -30.99 -17.09
C SER A 418 -27.38 -31.33 -18.58
N PHE A 419 -26.25 -31.63 -19.21
CA PHE A 419 -26.21 -32.10 -20.59
C PHE A 419 -26.88 -33.46 -20.76
N TRP A 420 -26.61 -34.42 -19.89
CA TRP A 420 -27.27 -35.72 -19.92
C TRP A 420 -28.77 -35.63 -19.72
N LYS A 421 -29.25 -34.75 -18.84
CA LYS A 421 -30.69 -34.47 -18.67
C LYS A 421 -31.36 -33.89 -19.92
N VAL A 422 -30.62 -33.09 -20.71
CA VAL A 422 -31.14 -32.56 -21.98
C VAL A 422 -31.26 -33.70 -23.01
N LEU A 423 -30.32 -34.64 -23.02
CA LEU A 423 -30.36 -35.82 -23.89
C LEU A 423 -31.45 -36.82 -23.50
N GLU A 424 -31.82 -36.89 -22.23
CA GLU A 424 -32.89 -37.75 -21.72
C GLU A 424 -34.31 -37.25 -22.11
N SER A 425 -34.43 -36.00 -22.57
CA SER A 425 -35.72 -35.43 -22.94
C SER A 425 -36.23 -35.92 -24.31
N HIS A 426 -37.54 -36.18 -24.42
CA HIS A 426 -38.19 -36.69 -25.64
C HIS A 426 -38.09 -35.76 -26.87
N THR A 427 -37.75 -34.48 -26.69
CA THR A 427 -37.59 -33.50 -27.78
C THR A 427 -36.26 -32.77 -27.65
N ILE A 428 -35.29 -33.12 -28.48
CA ILE A 428 -33.92 -32.57 -28.39
C ILE A 428 -33.79 -31.36 -29.33
N SER A 429 -33.65 -30.17 -28.76
CA SER A 429 -33.26 -28.97 -29.52
C SER A 429 -31.74 -28.90 -29.63
N PHE A 430 -31.22 -28.87 -30.87
CA PHE A 430 -29.78 -28.76 -31.15
C PHE A 430 -29.13 -27.54 -30.48
N THR A 431 -29.83 -26.40 -30.44
CA THR A 431 -29.34 -25.17 -29.81
C THR A 431 -29.12 -25.34 -28.30
N ARG A 432 -30.02 -26.05 -27.61
CA ARG A 432 -29.89 -26.34 -26.17
C ARG A 432 -28.73 -27.30 -25.91
N LEU A 433 -28.58 -28.32 -26.76
CA LEU A 433 -27.49 -29.28 -26.68
C LEU A 433 -26.12 -28.60 -26.86
N SER A 434 -25.98 -27.76 -27.90
CA SER A 434 -24.76 -27.00 -28.19
C SER A 434 -24.39 -26.05 -27.05
N THR A 435 -25.39 -25.36 -26.47
CA THR A 435 -25.16 -24.47 -25.32
C THR A 435 -24.74 -25.24 -24.06
N ALA A 436 -25.32 -26.41 -23.82
CA ALA A 436 -24.94 -27.27 -22.70
C ALA A 436 -23.53 -27.83 -22.86
N LEU A 437 -23.13 -28.21 -24.09
CA LEU A 437 -21.79 -28.68 -24.40
C LEU A 437 -20.73 -27.57 -24.19
N GLY A 438 -21.00 -26.35 -24.65
CA GLY A 438 -20.09 -25.21 -24.41
C GLY A 438 -19.94 -24.86 -22.92
N LYS A 439 -20.99 -25.06 -22.11
CA LYS A 439 -20.90 -24.93 -20.64
C LYS A 439 -20.02 -26.01 -20.02
N ILE A 440 -20.05 -27.25 -20.52
CA ILE A 440 -19.11 -28.29 -20.07
C ILE A 440 -17.69 -27.87 -20.39
N GLU A 441 -17.37 -27.53 -21.64
CA GLU A 441 -16.00 -27.22 -22.05
C GLU A 441 -15.39 -26.05 -21.25
N SER A 442 -16.17 -24.98 -21.04
CA SER A 442 -15.75 -23.84 -20.22
C SER A 442 -15.53 -24.19 -18.75
N SER A 443 -16.47 -24.92 -18.13
CA SER A 443 -16.37 -25.32 -16.70
C SER A 443 -15.21 -26.30 -16.45
N VAL A 444 -14.99 -27.26 -17.33
CA VAL A 444 -13.87 -28.21 -17.26
C VAL A 444 -12.53 -27.50 -17.41
N SER A 445 -12.43 -26.58 -18.38
CA SER A 445 -11.21 -25.79 -18.58
C SER A 445 -10.88 -24.91 -17.37
N GLN A 446 -11.89 -24.31 -16.75
CA GLN A 446 -11.73 -23.48 -15.55
C GLN A 446 -11.31 -24.31 -14.34
N ALA A 447 -11.92 -25.46 -14.12
CA ALA A 447 -11.55 -26.38 -13.05
C ALA A 447 -10.12 -26.90 -13.23
N GLN A 448 -9.73 -27.31 -14.44
CA GLN A 448 -8.37 -27.82 -14.72
C GLN A 448 -7.30 -26.76 -14.41
N ARG A 449 -7.51 -25.51 -14.85
CA ARG A 449 -6.57 -24.41 -14.54
C ARG A 449 -6.48 -24.15 -13.04
N ALA A 450 -7.60 -24.18 -12.33
CA ALA A 450 -7.63 -23.99 -10.88
C ALA A 450 -6.85 -25.09 -10.15
N TYR A 451 -7.03 -26.36 -10.53
CA TYR A 451 -6.24 -27.47 -9.98
C TYR A 451 -4.75 -27.31 -10.22
N GLN A 452 -4.33 -26.97 -11.45
CA GLN A 452 -2.91 -26.77 -11.79
C GLN A 452 -2.25 -25.69 -10.92
N VAL A 453 -2.93 -24.55 -10.73
CA VAL A 453 -2.42 -23.44 -9.90
C VAL A 453 -2.27 -23.86 -8.43
N VAL A 454 -3.24 -24.60 -7.88
CA VAL A 454 -3.18 -25.02 -6.48
C VAL A 454 -2.15 -26.14 -6.28
N LEU A 455 -2.02 -27.08 -7.23
CA LEU A 455 -1.00 -28.14 -7.19
C LEU A 455 0.43 -27.60 -7.29
N GLN A 456 0.67 -26.53 -8.02
CA GLN A 456 1.99 -25.87 -8.02
C GLN A 456 2.39 -25.34 -6.63
N SER A 457 1.40 -24.97 -5.81
CA SER A 457 1.64 -24.43 -4.47
C SER A 457 1.60 -25.50 -3.36
N TYR A 458 0.80 -26.55 -3.53
CA TYR A 458 0.51 -27.56 -2.51
C TYR A 458 0.57 -29.00 -3.04
N GLY A 459 1.44 -29.27 -4.01
CA GLY A 459 1.60 -30.59 -4.63
C GLY A 459 2.07 -31.70 -3.68
N ASN A 460 2.48 -31.35 -2.46
CA ASN A 460 2.86 -32.28 -1.40
C ASN A 460 1.68 -32.74 -0.52
N ASN A 461 0.46 -32.25 -0.77
CA ASN A 461 -0.72 -32.64 0.01
C ASN A 461 -1.45 -33.82 -0.66
N PRO A 462 -1.52 -35.02 -0.03
CA PRO A 462 -2.09 -36.21 -0.65
C PRO A 462 -3.57 -36.04 -0.99
N LYS A 463 -4.35 -35.39 -0.11
CA LYS A 463 -5.79 -35.17 -0.34
C LYS A 463 -6.06 -34.33 -1.59
N LEU A 464 -5.22 -33.32 -1.87
CA LEU A 464 -5.37 -32.47 -3.04
C LEU A 464 -4.98 -33.20 -4.33
N VAL A 465 -3.86 -33.93 -4.31
CA VAL A 465 -3.37 -34.70 -5.46
C VAL A 465 -4.36 -35.80 -5.83
N PHE A 466 -4.89 -36.51 -4.83
CA PHE A 466 -5.95 -37.50 -5.01
C PHE A 466 -7.22 -36.90 -5.62
N LEU A 467 -7.65 -35.73 -5.13
CA LEU A 467 -8.83 -35.04 -5.66
C LEU A 467 -8.67 -34.65 -7.14
N TYR A 468 -7.45 -34.29 -7.57
CA TYR A 468 -7.15 -34.04 -8.97
C TYR A 468 -7.14 -35.32 -9.80
N GLY A 469 -6.61 -36.43 -9.28
CA GLY A 469 -6.73 -37.75 -9.90
C GLY A 469 -8.19 -38.13 -10.17
N LYS A 470 -9.08 -37.94 -9.19
CA LYS A 470 -10.53 -38.14 -9.37
C LYS A 470 -11.13 -37.22 -10.43
N PHE A 471 -10.72 -35.96 -10.50
CA PHE A 471 -11.18 -35.02 -11.54
C PHE A 471 -10.80 -35.53 -12.94
N LEU A 472 -9.55 -35.96 -13.12
CA LEU A 472 -9.08 -36.51 -14.41
C LEU A 472 -9.85 -37.77 -14.80
N GLN A 473 -10.13 -38.65 -13.85
CA GLN A 473 -10.88 -39.88 -14.10
C GLN A 473 -12.36 -39.60 -14.44
N THR A 474 -13.03 -38.77 -13.66
CA THR A 474 -14.50 -38.61 -13.72
C THR A 474 -14.96 -37.56 -14.73
N VAL A 475 -14.23 -36.45 -14.86
CA VAL A 475 -14.63 -35.32 -15.69
C VAL A 475 -13.93 -35.36 -17.05
N LYS A 476 -12.60 -35.59 -17.05
CA LYS A 476 -11.79 -35.59 -18.28
C LYS A 476 -11.71 -36.96 -18.96
N ASN A 477 -12.08 -38.02 -18.25
CA ASN A 477 -12.01 -39.41 -18.70
C ASN A 477 -10.60 -39.82 -19.17
N ASP A 478 -9.57 -39.43 -18.41
CA ASP A 478 -8.16 -39.77 -18.65
C ASP A 478 -7.65 -40.72 -17.55
N PRO A 479 -7.87 -42.05 -17.69
CA PRO A 479 -7.57 -43.01 -16.63
C PRO A 479 -6.08 -43.18 -16.38
N TRP A 480 -5.23 -42.98 -17.39
CA TRP A 480 -3.79 -43.18 -17.27
C TRP A 480 -3.13 -42.10 -16.43
N HIS A 481 -3.43 -40.82 -16.70
CA HIS A 481 -2.94 -39.73 -15.87
C HIS A 481 -3.59 -39.74 -14.49
N ALA A 482 -4.88 -40.09 -14.39
CA ALA A 482 -5.54 -40.23 -13.11
C ALA A 482 -4.85 -41.25 -12.20
N ALA A 483 -4.51 -42.43 -12.74
CA ALA A 483 -3.81 -43.47 -11.99
C ALA A 483 -2.45 -43.00 -11.47
N ALA A 484 -1.66 -42.29 -12.28
CA ALA A 484 -0.37 -41.74 -11.87
C ALA A 484 -0.48 -40.74 -10.71
N TYR A 485 -1.49 -39.86 -10.74
CA TYR A 485 -1.72 -38.91 -9.65
C TYR A 485 -2.28 -39.58 -8.39
N ILE A 486 -3.11 -40.62 -8.53
CA ILE A 486 -3.63 -41.38 -7.37
C ILE A 486 -2.48 -42.15 -6.70
N SER A 487 -1.62 -42.84 -7.47
CA SER A 487 -0.45 -43.52 -6.91
C SER A 487 0.55 -42.57 -6.27
N GLU A 488 0.73 -41.37 -6.83
CA GLU A 488 1.56 -40.33 -6.22
C GLU A 488 0.94 -39.81 -4.92
N ALA A 489 -0.39 -39.69 -4.85
CA ALA A 489 -1.08 -39.32 -3.61
C ALA A 489 -0.91 -40.39 -2.53
N GLU A 490 -1.02 -41.68 -2.87
CA GLU A 490 -0.78 -42.80 -1.95
C GLU A 490 0.67 -42.78 -1.43
N ARG A 491 1.66 -42.58 -2.33
CA ARG A 491 3.07 -42.42 -1.94
C ARG A 491 3.29 -41.25 -0.99
N LEU A 492 2.63 -40.11 -1.23
CA LEU A 492 2.71 -38.94 -0.35
C LEU A 492 2.04 -39.18 1.00
N GLU A 493 0.94 -39.94 1.04
CA GLU A 493 0.26 -40.33 2.27
C GLU A 493 1.13 -41.29 3.10
N GLU A 494 1.80 -42.25 2.48
CA GLU A 494 2.77 -43.13 3.15
C GLU A 494 3.97 -42.36 3.71
N LEU A 495 4.50 -41.39 2.96
CA LEU A 495 5.58 -40.52 3.44
C LEU A 495 5.14 -39.65 4.62
N GLN A 496 3.90 -39.18 4.63
CA GLN A 496 3.33 -38.43 5.75
C GLN A 496 3.08 -39.32 6.97
N ALA A 497 2.54 -40.53 6.77
CA ALA A 497 2.34 -41.51 7.83
C ALA A 497 3.66 -41.96 8.46
N GLY A 498 4.73 -42.11 7.67
CA GLY A 498 6.08 -42.39 8.17
C GLY A 498 6.72 -41.23 8.95
N GLN A 499 6.22 -40.01 8.79
CA GLN A 499 6.63 -38.81 9.55
C GLN A 499 5.76 -38.56 10.80
N GLU A 500 4.71 -39.34 11.04
CA GLU A 500 3.84 -39.20 12.22
C GLU A 500 4.51 -39.72 13.51
N SER A 501 5.49 -38.95 13.99
CA SER A 501 5.74 -38.79 15.43
C SER A 501 5.16 -37.44 15.88
N GLY A 502 3.89 -37.22 15.56
CA GLY A 502 3.10 -36.07 16.02
C GLY A 502 2.46 -36.36 17.39
N PRO A 503 2.12 -35.32 18.18
CA PRO A 503 1.48 -35.50 19.47
C PRO A 503 0.16 -36.26 19.32
N LEU A 504 0.06 -37.39 20.02
CA LEU A 504 -1.12 -38.25 20.10
C LEU A 504 -2.09 -37.68 21.14
N MET A 505 -3.40 -37.85 20.92
CA MET A 505 -4.39 -37.65 21.98
C MET A 505 -4.21 -38.69 23.10
N PRO A 506 -4.80 -38.49 24.29
CA PRO A 506 -4.78 -39.49 25.38
C PRO A 506 -5.32 -40.87 24.95
N ASP A 507 -6.17 -40.91 23.92
CA ASP A 507 -6.76 -42.12 23.32
C ASP A 507 -5.90 -42.75 22.20
N GLY A 508 -4.68 -42.22 21.96
CA GLY A 508 -3.76 -42.77 20.95
C GLY A 508 -4.09 -42.43 19.50
N THR A 509 -5.06 -41.55 19.24
CA THR A 509 -5.37 -41.08 17.87
C THR A 509 -4.44 -39.92 17.46
N PRO A 510 -3.81 -39.98 16.28
CA PRO A 510 -2.97 -38.90 15.77
C PRO A 510 -3.81 -37.67 15.39
N LEU A 511 -3.29 -36.48 15.68
CA LEU A 511 -3.95 -35.19 15.40
C LEU A 511 -4.21 -34.94 13.90
N SER A 512 -3.58 -35.71 13.00
CA SER A 512 -3.79 -35.64 11.55
C SER A 512 -5.16 -36.17 11.11
N ARG A 513 -5.78 -37.05 11.91
CA ARG A 513 -7.14 -37.60 11.69
C ARG A 513 -8.28 -36.72 12.23
N MET A 514 -7.96 -35.49 12.64
CA MET A 514 -8.94 -34.57 13.24
C MET A 514 -9.99 -34.03 12.25
N ASP A 515 -9.76 -34.19 10.93
CA ASP A 515 -10.76 -33.86 9.89
C ASP A 515 -12.00 -34.79 9.95
N ASP A 516 -11.92 -35.96 10.59
CA ASP A 516 -12.99 -36.98 10.59
C ASP A 516 -13.86 -36.98 11.86
N LEU A 517 -13.55 -36.16 12.88
CA LEU A 517 -14.28 -36.15 14.16
C LEU A 517 -15.00 -34.83 14.44
N THR A 518 -16.30 -34.92 14.74
CA THR A 518 -17.17 -33.80 15.14
C THR A 518 -17.00 -33.42 16.61
N THR A 519 -15.77 -33.29 17.11
CA THR A 519 -15.51 -33.06 18.54
C THR A 519 -14.77 -31.73 18.73
N ALA A 520 -15.23 -30.90 19.65
CA ALA A 520 -14.53 -29.68 20.03
C ALA A 520 -13.34 -30.05 20.93
N VAL A 521 -12.14 -29.61 20.57
CA VAL A 521 -10.92 -29.84 21.35
C VAL A 521 -10.53 -28.56 22.07
N LEU A 522 -10.26 -28.69 23.36
CA LEU A 522 -9.73 -27.64 24.23
C LEU A 522 -8.23 -27.89 24.37
N VAL A 523 -7.41 -26.99 23.81
CA VAL A 523 -5.95 -27.10 23.96
C VAL A 523 -5.53 -26.10 25.04
N ILE A 524 -4.92 -26.61 26.11
CA ILE A 524 -4.32 -25.81 27.17
C ILE A 524 -2.81 -25.85 26.95
N ASP A 525 -2.23 -24.70 26.64
CA ASP A 525 -0.78 -24.56 26.51
C ASP A 525 -0.11 -24.60 27.90
N THR A 526 1.18 -24.91 27.94
CA THR A 526 2.04 -24.88 29.13
C THR A 526 2.11 -23.49 29.81
N ALA A 527 1.67 -22.44 29.10
CA ALA A 527 1.50 -21.08 29.60
C ALA A 527 0.12 -20.79 30.23
N GLY A 528 -0.80 -21.77 30.27
CA GLY A 528 -2.14 -21.63 30.88
C GLY A 528 -3.21 -21.01 29.98
N ASP A 529 -2.91 -20.72 28.72
CA ASP A 529 -3.89 -20.21 27.77
C ASP A 529 -4.78 -21.34 27.24
N VAL A 530 -6.09 -21.15 27.39
CA VAL A 530 -7.12 -22.10 26.97
C VAL A 530 -7.71 -21.63 25.65
N GLN A 531 -7.47 -22.37 24.56
CA GLN A 531 -8.08 -22.09 23.26
C GLN A 531 -9.08 -23.18 22.89
N MET A 532 -10.34 -22.76 22.69
CA MET A 532 -11.44 -23.61 22.25
C MET A 532 -11.70 -23.37 20.77
N VAL A 533 -11.65 -24.43 19.96
CA VAL A 533 -12.08 -24.38 18.56
C VAL A 533 -13.37 -25.15 18.41
N ARG A 534 -14.46 -24.46 18.06
CA ARG A 534 -15.75 -25.05 17.69
C ARG A 534 -15.95 -24.87 16.19
N MET A 535 -16.14 -25.96 15.45
CA MET A 535 -16.64 -25.86 14.07
C MET A 535 -18.16 -25.59 14.13
N MET A 536 -18.61 -24.46 13.56
CA MET A 536 -20.01 -24.24 13.23
C MET A 536 -20.24 -24.80 11.82
N ASN A 537 -21.21 -25.72 11.72
CA ASN A 537 -21.61 -26.42 10.49
C ASN A 537 -21.82 -25.50 9.28
#